data_AF-A0A8X9A0J9-F1
#
_entry.id   AF-A0A8X9A0J9-F1
#
_cell.length_a   1.000
_cell.length_b   1.000
_cell.length_c   1.000
_cell.angle_alpha   90.00
_cell.angle_beta   90.00
_cell.angle_gamma   90.00
#
_symmetry.space_group_name_H-M   'P 1'
#
loop_
_entity.id
_entity.type
_entity.pdbx_description
1 polymer ?
#
loop_
_entity_poly.entity_id
_entity_poly.type
_entity_poly.pdbx_seq_one_letter_code
_entity_poly.pdbx_strand_id
1 'polypeptide(L)'
;MSSTSTRDVEEATSTPDSDPAHNFVTCIYTTKLADALHSTTVTWAKTVISHTLYMTVEDDDDRHYTCKIDLKTWQFWGKKGLKSFQVADTRVDVFWDLRNALFAASPEPASGYYVAMVSQEEVVLLLGDQKSEALKRARARMREEARLVHKKEIVFAKKCFCTKTTLGQERREHSIMIESALAGPYDPEMWISVDGVESIRVPNLHWRFRGNETVVVGNVFVQILWDVHDWLYSANHSGVGIFVFRRCRDQKESFWDFLHDRPVFSLAFCHFLYAWMTE
;
A
#
# COMPACT_ATOMS: atom_id res chain seq x y z
N MET A 1 -63.24 -0.66 18.84
CA MET A 1 -62.31 -0.31 19.94
C MET A 1 -62.20 -1.57 20.79
N SER A 2 -61.10 -2.30 20.91
CA SER A 2 -59.69 -1.97 20.78
C SER A 2 -58.95 -3.19 20.21
N SER A 3 -58.05 -2.92 19.28
CA SER A 3 -57.07 -3.82 18.71
C SER A 3 -55.91 -4.02 19.69
N THR A 4 -55.64 -5.26 20.12
CA THR A 4 -54.44 -5.58 20.90
C THR A 4 -53.43 -6.24 19.97
N SER A 5 -52.48 -5.44 19.49
CA SER A 5 -51.27 -5.88 18.79
C SER A 5 -50.27 -6.35 19.85
N THR A 6 -49.96 -7.64 19.83
CA THR A 6 -48.72 -8.19 20.41
C THR A 6 -47.56 -7.69 19.57
N ARG A 7 -46.70 -6.87 20.17
CA ARG A 7 -45.41 -6.47 19.62
C ARG A 7 -44.37 -7.44 20.14
N ASP A 8 -43.87 -8.28 19.25
CA ASP A 8 -42.63 -9.02 19.47
C ASP A 8 -41.48 -8.00 19.48
N VAL A 9 -40.80 -7.90 20.61
CA VAL A 9 -39.53 -7.17 20.74
C VAL A 9 -38.45 -8.22 20.53
N GLU A 10 -38.05 -8.40 19.27
CA GLU A 10 -36.85 -9.15 18.92
C GLU A 10 -35.64 -8.21 19.12
N GLU A 11 -34.98 -8.40 20.25
CA GLU A 11 -33.73 -7.75 20.62
C GLU A 11 -32.63 -8.23 19.65
N ALA A 12 -32.36 -7.42 18.63
CA ALA A 12 -31.29 -7.66 17.66
C ALA A 12 -29.93 -7.57 18.35
N THR A 13 -29.50 -8.71 18.88
CA THR A 13 -28.12 -8.93 19.32
C THR A 13 -27.28 -9.06 18.06
N SER A 14 -26.73 -7.94 17.58
CA SER A 14 -25.75 -7.97 16.50
C SER A 14 -24.45 -8.56 17.05
N THR A 15 -24.21 -9.82 16.70
CA THR A 15 -22.90 -10.44 16.75
C THR A 15 -21.89 -9.58 15.98
N PRO A 16 -20.62 -9.47 16.41
CA PRO A 16 -19.60 -8.82 15.59
C PRO A 16 -19.39 -9.70 14.35
N ASP A 17 -20.01 -9.29 13.25
CA ASP A 17 -19.76 -9.87 11.95
C ASP A 17 -18.27 -9.69 11.68
N SER A 18 -17.55 -10.81 11.60
CA SER A 18 -16.12 -10.85 11.33
C SER A 18 -15.92 -10.26 9.94
N ASP A 19 -15.60 -8.98 9.88
CA ASP A 19 -15.24 -8.30 8.64
C ASP A 19 -14.09 -9.10 8.00
N PRO A 20 -14.29 -9.72 6.82
CA PRO A 20 -13.33 -10.68 6.29
C PRO A 20 -12.01 -9.95 6.05
N ALA A 21 -10.97 -10.28 6.84
CA ALA A 21 -9.67 -9.62 6.85
C ALA A 21 -9.26 -9.10 5.46
N HIS A 22 -9.46 -7.80 5.26
CA HIS A 22 -9.25 -7.16 3.98
C HIS A 22 -7.80 -6.66 3.91
N ASN A 23 -7.00 -7.28 3.06
CA ASN A 23 -5.63 -6.80 2.81
C ASN A 23 -5.70 -5.70 1.75
N PHE A 24 -5.14 -4.53 2.10
CA PHE A 24 -5.03 -3.40 1.19
C PHE A 24 -3.58 -2.96 1.03
N VAL A 25 -3.20 -2.67 -0.21
CA VAL A 25 -1.99 -1.94 -0.55
C VAL A 25 -2.43 -0.72 -1.34
N THR A 26 -2.18 0.46 -0.80
CA THR A 26 -2.44 1.75 -1.42
C THR A 26 -1.12 2.43 -1.76
N CYS A 27 -0.94 2.81 -3.02
CA CYS A 27 0.22 3.53 -3.52
C CYS A 27 -0.24 4.85 -4.14
N ILE A 28 0.37 5.96 -3.75
CA ILE A 28 0.12 7.28 -4.32
C ILE A 28 1.30 7.64 -5.20
N TYR A 29 1.01 7.95 -6.45
CA TYR A 29 1.96 8.34 -7.48
C TYR A 29 1.75 9.79 -7.85
N THR A 30 2.85 10.52 -8.08
CA THR A 30 2.79 11.74 -8.87
C THR A 30 2.88 11.36 -10.35
N THR A 31 1.85 11.70 -11.11
CA THR A 31 1.77 11.46 -12.56
C THR A 31 1.68 12.78 -13.31
N LYS A 32 2.11 12.80 -14.57
CA LYS A 32 2.06 14.00 -15.41
C LYS A 32 0.98 13.82 -16.49
N LEU A 33 -0.11 14.57 -16.40
CA LEU A 33 -1.23 14.56 -17.34
C LEU A 33 -1.36 15.95 -17.97
N ALA A 34 -1.34 16.04 -19.30
CA ALA A 34 -1.44 17.30 -20.04
C ALA A 34 -0.50 18.42 -19.52
N ASP A 35 0.74 18.05 -19.22
CA ASP A 35 1.78 18.89 -18.62
C ASP A 35 1.54 19.39 -17.17
N ALA A 36 0.42 19.04 -16.55
CA ALA A 36 0.16 19.25 -15.13
C ALA A 36 0.42 17.99 -14.31
N LEU A 37 0.89 18.16 -13.09
CA LEU A 37 1.21 17.04 -12.19
C LEU A 37 0.01 16.75 -11.28
N HIS A 38 -0.40 15.49 -11.24
CA HIS A 38 -1.57 15.03 -10.50
C HIS A 38 -1.19 13.96 -9.49
N SER A 39 -1.98 13.86 -8.42
CA SER A 39 -1.92 12.76 -7.46
C SER A 39 -2.77 11.60 -8.00
N THR A 40 -2.15 10.44 -8.19
CA THR A 40 -2.82 9.21 -8.64
C THR A 40 -2.69 8.14 -7.58
N THR A 41 -3.79 7.84 -6.91
CA THR A 41 -3.90 6.82 -5.87
C THR A 41 -4.31 5.50 -6.49
N VAL A 42 -3.55 4.45 -6.21
CA VAL A 42 -3.78 3.07 -6.67
C VAL A 42 -3.96 2.19 -5.45
N THR A 43 -5.10 1.53 -5.31
CA THR A 43 -5.36 0.60 -4.20
C THR A 43 -5.66 -0.79 -4.71
N TRP A 44 -4.81 -1.75 -4.35
CA TRP A 44 -5.09 -3.17 -4.46
C TRP A 44 -5.81 -3.64 -3.21
N ALA A 45 -6.94 -4.30 -3.39
CA ALA A 45 -7.74 -4.89 -2.34
C ALA A 45 -7.89 -6.39 -2.60
N LYS A 46 -7.71 -7.21 -1.56
CA LYS A 46 -7.94 -8.65 -1.61
C LYS A 46 -9.01 -9.05 -0.60
N THR A 47 -9.97 -9.84 -1.07
CA THR A 47 -10.95 -10.55 -0.27
C THR A 47 -10.77 -12.06 -0.47
N VAL A 48 -11.55 -12.88 0.23
CA VAL A 48 -11.56 -14.35 0.04
C VAL A 48 -11.88 -14.74 -1.42
N ILE A 49 -12.69 -13.93 -2.12
CA ILE A 49 -13.28 -14.30 -3.41
C ILE A 49 -12.88 -13.38 -4.57
N SER A 50 -12.14 -12.30 -4.31
CA SER A 50 -11.78 -11.33 -5.35
C SER A 50 -10.49 -10.58 -5.04
N HIS A 51 -9.84 -10.14 -6.11
CA HIS A 51 -8.91 -9.02 -6.07
C HIS A 51 -9.56 -7.84 -6.79
N THR A 52 -9.36 -6.64 -6.31
CA THR A 52 -9.88 -5.43 -6.95
C THR A 52 -8.79 -4.39 -6.98
N LEU A 53 -8.65 -3.72 -8.12
CA LEU A 53 -7.82 -2.53 -8.26
C LEU A 53 -8.72 -1.30 -8.34
N TYR A 54 -8.46 -0.34 -7.48
CA TYR A 54 -9.03 1.00 -7.54
C TYR A 54 -7.92 1.96 -7.97
N MET A 55 -8.23 2.85 -8.90
CA MET A 55 -7.35 3.94 -9.27
C MET A 55 -8.12 5.23 -9.23
N THR A 56 -7.62 6.21 -8.50
CA THR A 56 -8.22 7.53 -8.32
C THR A 56 -7.22 8.58 -8.75
N VAL A 57 -7.63 9.49 -9.63
CA VAL A 57 -6.86 10.68 -9.99
C VAL A 57 -7.51 11.87 -9.30
N GLU A 58 -6.71 12.61 -8.54
CA GLU A 58 -7.12 13.85 -7.87
C GLU A 58 -6.69 15.04 -8.74
N ASP A 59 -7.62 15.97 -8.92
CA ASP A 59 -7.43 17.24 -9.63
C ASP A 59 -7.40 18.41 -8.63
N ASP A 60 -6.93 19.57 -9.06
CA ASP A 60 -6.72 20.77 -8.22
C ASP A 60 -8.04 21.30 -7.59
N ASP A 61 -9.18 20.96 -8.19
CA ASP A 61 -10.54 21.30 -7.73
C ASP A 61 -11.13 20.28 -6.72
N ASP A 62 -10.32 19.41 -6.10
CA ASP A 62 -10.74 18.28 -5.24
C ASP A 62 -11.71 17.31 -5.95
N ARG A 63 -11.67 17.27 -7.29
CA ARG A 63 -12.45 16.30 -8.07
C ARG A 63 -11.70 14.98 -8.12
N HIS A 64 -12.43 13.89 -7.86
CA HIS A 64 -11.88 12.54 -7.86
C HIS A 64 -12.40 11.72 -9.04
N TYR A 65 -11.49 11.30 -9.90
CA TYR A 65 -11.80 10.46 -11.05
C TYR A 65 -11.41 9.02 -10.78
N THR A 66 -12.38 8.12 -10.71
CA THR A 66 -12.15 6.75 -10.24
C THR A 66 -12.31 5.69 -11.34
N CYS A 67 -11.33 4.81 -11.44
CA CYS A 67 -11.34 3.61 -12.27
C CYS A 67 -11.23 2.36 -11.38
N LYS A 68 -12.27 1.53 -11.39
CA LYS A 68 -12.32 0.24 -10.69
C LYS A 68 -12.17 -0.92 -11.69
N ILE A 69 -11.31 -1.89 -11.36
CA ILE A 69 -11.11 -3.15 -12.08
C ILE A 69 -11.34 -4.29 -11.09
N ASP A 70 -12.41 -5.05 -11.29
CA ASP A 70 -12.76 -6.22 -10.46
C ASP A 70 -12.23 -7.51 -11.07
N LEU A 71 -11.46 -8.27 -10.28
CA LEU A 71 -10.88 -9.57 -10.65
C LEU A 71 -11.52 -10.64 -9.77
N LYS A 72 -12.67 -11.15 -10.21
CA LYS A 72 -13.34 -12.26 -9.53
C LYS A 72 -12.63 -13.57 -9.83
N THR A 73 -12.44 -14.41 -8.81
CA THR A 73 -11.71 -15.69 -8.93
C THR A 73 -12.36 -16.66 -9.93
N TRP A 74 -13.68 -16.61 -10.07
CA TRP A 74 -14.45 -17.51 -10.94
C TRP A 74 -14.74 -16.95 -12.35
N GLN A 75 -14.42 -15.68 -12.62
CA GLN A 75 -14.68 -15.04 -13.91
C GLN A 75 -13.36 -14.67 -14.59
N PHE A 76 -13.06 -15.34 -15.71
CA PHE A 76 -11.89 -15.02 -16.52
C PHE A 76 -12.11 -13.78 -17.41
N TRP A 77 -13.36 -13.41 -17.65
CA TRP A 77 -13.76 -12.19 -18.34
C TRP A 77 -13.45 -10.97 -17.46
N GLY A 78 -12.86 -9.93 -18.04
CA GLY A 78 -12.49 -8.71 -17.32
C GLY A 78 -11.04 -8.67 -16.79
N LYS A 79 -10.30 -9.77 -16.82
CA LYS A 79 -8.84 -9.78 -16.48
C LYS A 79 -7.98 -9.05 -17.51
N LYS A 80 -8.51 -8.73 -18.69
CA LYS A 80 -7.87 -7.88 -19.70
C LYS A 80 -8.92 -6.88 -20.20
N GLY A 81 -8.55 -5.62 -20.38
CA GLY A 81 -9.49 -4.63 -20.83
C GLY A 81 -8.93 -3.23 -21.07
N LEU A 82 -9.86 -2.33 -21.34
CA LEU A 82 -9.66 -0.89 -21.49
C LEU A 82 -10.84 -0.18 -20.83
N LYS A 83 -10.56 0.88 -20.08
CA LYS A 83 -11.55 1.81 -19.53
C LYS A 83 -11.05 3.23 -19.76
N SER A 84 -11.94 4.11 -20.18
CA SER A 84 -11.63 5.50 -20.47
C SER A 84 -12.43 6.41 -19.56
N PHE A 85 -11.83 7.50 -19.12
CA PHE A 85 -12.50 8.59 -18.40
C PHE A 85 -11.83 9.92 -18.76
N GLN A 86 -12.44 11.03 -18.34
CA GLN A 86 -11.87 12.36 -18.48
C GLN A 86 -11.39 12.83 -17.10
N VAL A 87 -10.20 13.41 -17.03
CA VAL A 87 -9.67 14.16 -15.88
C VAL A 87 -9.59 15.61 -16.33
N ALA A 88 -10.38 16.50 -15.72
CA ALA A 88 -10.69 17.80 -16.30
C ALA A 88 -11.12 17.64 -17.78
N ASP A 89 -10.39 18.25 -18.72
CA ASP A 89 -10.62 18.15 -20.17
C ASP A 89 -9.68 17.15 -20.88
N THR A 90 -8.91 16.38 -20.11
CA THR A 90 -7.93 15.43 -20.63
C THR A 90 -8.48 14.01 -20.63
N ARG A 91 -8.50 13.37 -21.81
CA ARG A 91 -8.84 11.96 -21.92
C ARG A 91 -7.73 11.09 -21.30
N VAL A 92 -8.15 10.15 -20.46
CA VAL A 92 -7.30 9.14 -19.85
C VAL A 92 -7.84 7.76 -20.20
N ASP A 93 -6.96 6.92 -20.77
CA ASP A 93 -7.24 5.54 -21.13
C ASP A 93 -6.44 4.59 -20.22
N VAL A 94 -7.12 3.64 -19.59
CA VAL A 94 -6.52 2.64 -18.69
C VAL A 94 -6.59 1.29 -19.35
N PHE A 95 -5.44 0.74 -19.71
CA PHE A 95 -5.30 -0.61 -20.26
C PHE A 95 -4.80 -1.56 -19.19
N TRP A 96 -5.31 -2.79 -19.17
CA TRP A 96 -4.79 -3.81 -18.26
C TRP A 96 -4.77 -5.20 -18.88
N ASP A 97 -3.84 -6.03 -18.44
CA ASP A 97 -3.83 -7.47 -18.64
C ASP A 97 -3.27 -8.14 -17.37
N LEU A 98 -4.15 -8.83 -16.65
CA LEU A 98 -3.86 -9.62 -15.44
C LEU A 98 -4.18 -11.09 -15.65
N ARG A 99 -4.31 -11.56 -16.89
CA ARG A 99 -4.65 -12.97 -17.17
C ARG A 99 -3.61 -13.94 -16.64
N ASN A 100 -2.34 -13.53 -16.66
CA ASN A 100 -1.19 -14.31 -16.19
C ASN A 100 -0.64 -13.79 -14.85
N ALA A 101 -1.38 -12.93 -14.15
CA ALA A 101 -0.95 -12.33 -12.91
C ALA A 101 -0.71 -13.41 -11.83
N LEU A 102 0.48 -13.40 -11.24
CA LEU A 102 0.85 -14.28 -10.14
C LEU A 102 0.68 -13.51 -8.83
N PHE A 103 -0.22 -13.97 -7.97
CA PHE A 103 -0.45 -13.39 -6.66
C PHE A 103 0.35 -14.15 -5.60
N ALA A 104 0.93 -13.42 -4.66
CA ALA A 104 1.58 -13.96 -3.47
C ALA A 104 0.69 -13.71 -2.23
N ALA A 105 1.31 -13.46 -1.07
CA ALA A 105 0.59 -13.11 0.15
C ALA A 105 -0.08 -11.71 0.05
N SER A 106 0.55 -10.77 -0.66
CA SER A 106 0.09 -9.39 -0.86
C SER A 106 -1.14 -9.31 -1.80
N PRO A 107 -2.04 -8.31 -1.62
CA PRO A 107 -3.11 -8.04 -2.58
C PRO A 107 -2.61 -7.56 -3.94
N GLU A 108 -1.40 -6.99 -4.01
CA GLU A 108 -0.75 -6.61 -5.25
C GLU A 108 -0.15 -7.86 -5.95
N PRO A 109 -0.33 -8.03 -7.28
CA PRO A 109 0.29 -9.13 -7.98
C PRO A 109 1.82 -9.00 -7.99
N ALA A 110 2.51 -10.13 -7.85
CA ALA A 110 3.97 -10.18 -7.81
C ALA A 110 4.61 -10.09 -9.21
N SER A 111 3.97 -10.64 -10.25
CA SER A 111 4.48 -10.64 -11.63
C SER A 111 3.42 -11.09 -12.63
N GLY A 112 3.75 -11.06 -13.93
CA GLY A 112 2.91 -11.56 -15.02
C GLY A 112 1.75 -10.65 -15.41
N TYR A 113 1.83 -9.34 -15.14
CA TYR A 113 0.74 -8.42 -15.39
C TYR A 113 1.20 -7.03 -15.85
N TYR A 114 0.25 -6.24 -16.37
CA TYR A 114 0.40 -4.80 -16.45
C TYR A 114 -0.93 -4.06 -16.23
N VAL A 115 -0.81 -2.82 -15.73
CA VAL A 115 -1.85 -1.78 -15.78
C VAL A 115 -1.19 -0.49 -16.26
N ALA A 116 -1.70 0.08 -17.34
CA ALA A 116 -1.14 1.26 -17.98
C ALA A 116 -2.18 2.37 -18.09
N MET A 117 -1.91 3.50 -17.44
CA MET A 117 -2.66 4.75 -17.63
C MET A 117 -1.99 5.55 -18.73
N VAL A 118 -2.78 6.00 -19.71
CA VAL A 118 -2.31 6.60 -20.96
C VAL A 118 -3.07 7.88 -21.23
N SER A 119 -2.36 8.93 -21.65
CA SER A 119 -2.96 10.17 -22.13
C SER A 119 -2.11 10.72 -23.27
N GLN A 120 -2.75 11.28 -24.30
CA GLN A 120 -2.07 11.89 -25.46
C GLN A 120 -0.96 11.01 -26.08
N GLU A 121 -1.22 9.70 -26.24
CA GLU A 121 -0.25 8.71 -26.76
C GLU A 121 1.00 8.50 -25.88
N GLU A 122 0.96 8.94 -24.63
CA GLU A 122 2.03 8.76 -23.64
C GLU A 122 1.52 7.94 -22.45
N VAL A 123 2.33 6.96 -22.02
CA VAL A 123 2.06 6.20 -20.79
C VAL A 123 2.52 7.05 -19.60
N VAL A 124 1.58 7.40 -18.73
CA VAL A 124 1.79 8.31 -17.59
C VAL A 124 1.91 7.57 -16.26
N LEU A 125 1.41 6.34 -16.17
CA LEU A 125 1.62 5.41 -15.06
C LEU A 125 1.62 3.98 -15.62
N LEU A 126 2.61 3.18 -15.21
CA LEU A 126 2.72 1.78 -15.58
C LEU A 126 3.01 0.94 -14.34
N LEU A 127 2.12 0.00 -14.05
CA LEU A 127 2.25 -0.99 -12.99
C LEU A 127 2.52 -2.37 -13.61
N GLY A 128 3.29 -3.20 -12.92
CA GLY A 128 3.62 -4.57 -13.34
C GLY A 128 4.89 -4.68 -14.20
N ASP A 129 5.22 -5.92 -14.53
CA ASP A 129 6.47 -6.34 -15.18
C ASP A 129 6.35 -6.46 -16.71
N GLN A 130 5.13 -6.55 -17.26
CA GLN A 130 4.89 -6.70 -18.70
C GLN A 130 4.92 -5.38 -19.49
N LYS A 131 6.01 -4.61 -19.34
CA LYS A 131 6.14 -3.26 -19.93
C LYS A 131 6.02 -3.23 -21.46
N SER A 132 6.64 -4.19 -22.15
CA SER A 132 6.61 -4.27 -23.62
C SER A 132 5.20 -4.49 -24.17
N GLU A 133 4.44 -5.38 -23.53
CA GLU A 133 3.05 -5.69 -23.93
C GLU A 133 2.12 -4.50 -23.67
N ALA A 134 2.33 -3.79 -22.56
CA ALA A 134 1.60 -2.57 -22.23
C ALA A 134 1.77 -1.49 -23.32
N LEU A 135 3.02 -1.18 -23.68
CA LEU A 135 3.34 -0.16 -24.70
C LEU A 135 2.78 -0.54 -26.07
N LYS A 136 2.94 -1.81 -26.47
CA LYS A 136 2.40 -2.34 -27.73
C LYS A 136 0.87 -2.24 -27.77
N ARG A 137 0.18 -2.55 -26.67
CA ARG A 137 -1.28 -2.51 -26.59
C ARG A 137 -1.82 -1.09 -26.59
N ALA A 138 -1.15 -0.18 -25.90
CA ALA A 138 -1.51 1.23 -25.79
C ALA A 138 -1.19 2.02 -27.07
N ARG A 139 -0.28 1.53 -27.91
CA ARG A 139 0.30 2.28 -29.04
C ARG A 139 0.87 3.63 -28.58
N ALA A 140 1.46 3.61 -27.39
CA ALA A 140 1.95 4.79 -26.69
C ALA A 140 3.44 4.65 -26.39
N ARG A 141 4.10 5.80 -26.23
CA ARG A 141 5.50 5.84 -25.80
C ARG A 141 5.59 6.07 -24.29
N MET A 142 6.68 5.61 -23.69
CA MET A 142 7.04 5.99 -22.33
C MET A 142 7.89 7.27 -22.40
N ARG A 143 7.44 8.35 -21.76
CA ARG A 143 8.19 9.62 -21.71
C ARG A 143 8.74 9.89 -20.33
N GLU A 144 7.86 9.87 -19.34
CA GLU A 144 8.20 10.11 -17.94
C GLU A 144 7.47 9.07 -17.10
N GLU A 145 8.21 8.33 -16.27
CA GLU A 145 7.59 7.37 -15.36
C GLU A 145 7.01 8.09 -14.15
N ALA A 146 5.82 7.69 -13.75
CA ALA A 146 5.20 8.12 -12.51
C ALA A 146 6.15 7.91 -11.31
N ARG A 147 6.18 8.89 -10.41
CA ARG A 147 6.99 8.80 -9.19
C ARG A 147 6.12 8.31 -8.04
N LEU A 148 6.45 7.16 -7.47
CA LEU A 148 5.83 6.70 -6.23
C LEU A 148 6.27 7.62 -5.08
N VAL A 149 5.30 8.25 -4.40
CA VAL A 149 5.57 9.17 -3.29
C VAL A 149 5.12 8.61 -1.94
N HIS A 150 4.08 7.78 -1.95
CA HIS A 150 3.55 7.20 -0.72
C HIS A 150 3.11 5.75 -0.96
N LYS A 151 3.40 4.87 -0.01
CA LYS A 151 2.82 3.53 0.07
C LYS A 151 2.20 3.35 1.45
N LYS A 152 1.02 2.78 1.50
CA LYS A 152 0.34 2.34 2.71
C LYS A 152 -0.05 0.88 2.53
N GLU A 153 0.34 0.04 3.47
CA GLU A 153 0.06 -1.39 3.42
C GLU A 153 -0.49 -1.86 4.76
N ILE A 154 -1.51 -2.73 4.70
CA ILE A 154 -2.08 -3.41 5.87
C ILE A 154 -1.81 -4.90 5.71
N VAL A 155 -1.04 -5.47 6.64
CA VAL A 155 -0.67 -6.89 6.67
C VAL A 155 -1.12 -7.54 7.96
N PHE A 156 -1.43 -8.83 7.87
CA PHE A 156 -1.82 -9.66 9.00
C PHE A 156 -0.88 -10.86 9.10
N ALA A 157 -0.31 -11.12 10.27
CA ALA A 157 0.54 -12.27 10.52
C ALA A 157 0.66 -12.56 12.02
N LYS A 158 1.13 -13.77 12.37
CA LYS A 158 1.32 -14.13 13.80
C LYS A 158 2.57 -13.53 14.42
N LYS A 159 3.71 -13.59 13.72
CA LYS A 159 5.03 -13.21 14.25
C LYS A 159 5.99 -12.58 13.25
N CYS A 160 5.76 -12.79 11.95
CA CYS A 160 6.66 -12.36 10.88
C CYS A 160 5.85 -11.61 9.83
N PHE A 161 6.19 -10.36 9.60
CA PHE A 161 5.57 -9.47 8.63
C PHE A 161 6.56 -9.17 7.52
N CYS A 162 6.12 -9.32 6.28
CA CYS A 162 6.95 -9.07 5.11
C CYS A 162 6.32 -7.99 4.24
N THR A 163 7.14 -7.06 3.74
CA THR A 163 6.74 -6.09 2.74
C THR A 163 7.89 -5.83 1.76
N LYS A 164 7.55 -5.28 0.59
CA LYS A 164 8.51 -4.83 -0.42
C LYS A 164 8.31 -3.36 -0.72
N THR A 165 9.39 -2.62 -0.83
CA THR A 165 9.32 -1.19 -1.13
C THR A 165 10.61 -0.65 -1.73
N THR A 166 10.50 0.41 -2.54
CA THR A 166 11.65 1.09 -3.16
C THR A 166 12.20 2.17 -2.22
N LEU A 167 13.10 1.77 -1.34
CA LEU A 167 13.78 2.68 -0.40
C LEU A 167 14.96 3.44 -1.05
N GLY A 168 15.60 2.84 -2.06
CA GLY A 168 16.84 3.32 -2.67
C GLY A 168 16.66 4.36 -3.78
N GLN A 169 17.79 4.88 -4.29
CA GLN A 169 17.84 5.70 -5.51
C GLN A 169 17.71 4.82 -6.77
N GLU A 170 18.19 3.59 -6.68
CA GLU A 170 17.93 2.54 -7.63
C GLU A 170 16.45 2.15 -7.56
N ARG A 171 15.81 1.91 -8.70
CA ARG A 171 14.42 1.43 -8.79
C ARG A 171 14.26 -0.03 -8.35
N ARG A 172 15.18 -0.51 -7.50
CA ARG A 172 15.18 -1.84 -6.94
C ARG A 172 14.24 -1.85 -5.74
N GLU A 173 13.37 -2.85 -5.69
CA GLU A 173 12.61 -3.14 -4.49
C GLU A 173 13.51 -3.83 -3.45
N HIS A 174 13.43 -3.34 -2.22
CA HIS A 174 14.04 -3.98 -1.06
C HIS A 174 12.97 -4.79 -0.31
N SER A 175 13.34 -5.98 0.13
CA SER A 175 12.49 -6.81 0.98
C SER A 175 12.71 -6.43 2.44
N ILE A 176 11.63 -6.11 3.14
CA ILE A 176 11.66 -5.81 4.58
C ILE A 176 10.92 -6.92 5.30
N MET A 177 11.56 -7.47 6.33
CA MET A 177 10.99 -8.47 7.21
C MET A 177 11.05 -7.95 8.65
N ILE A 178 9.91 -8.00 9.33
CA ILE A 178 9.78 -7.62 10.73
C ILE A 178 9.36 -8.87 11.50
N GLU A 179 10.15 -9.24 12.48
CA GLU A 179 9.88 -10.41 13.31
C GLU A 179 9.85 -10.01 14.78
N SER A 180 9.06 -10.74 15.57
CA SER A 180 8.91 -10.47 16.99
C SER A 180 8.91 -11.74 17.84
N ALA A 181 9.45 -11.58 19.04
CA ALA A 181 9.41 -12.56 20.12
C ALA A 181 8.78 -11.88 21.33
N LEU A 182 7.45 -11.90 21.40
CA LEU A 182 6.68 -11.17 22.43
C LEU A 182 6.30 -12.03 23.65
N ALA A 183 6.41 -13.35 23.53
CA ALA A 183 6.06 -14.30 24.57
C ALA A 183 7.24 -15.25 24.84
N GLY A 184 7.45 -15.58 26.11
CA GLY A 184 8.54 -16.44 26.55
C GLY A 184 9.12 -16.01 27.90
N PRO A 185 10.21 -16.67 28.34
CA PRO A 185 10.86 -16.34 29.61
C PRO A 185 11.73 -15.07 29.53
N TYR A 186 11.95 -14.52 28.34
CA TYR A 186 12.78 -13.35 28.08
C TYR A 186 11.93 -12.11 27.84
N ASP A 187 12.54 -10.93 28.01
CA ASP A 187 11.90 -9.67 27.67
C ASP A 187 11.51 -9.63 26.18
N PRO A 188 10.30 -9.12 25.84
CA PRO A 188 9.84 -8.97 24.47
C PRO A 188 10.84 -8.21 23.60
N GLU A 189 11.09 -8.72 22.40
CA GLU A 189 11.97 -8.09 21.42
C GLU A 189 11.40 -8.17 20.00
N MET A 190 11.90 -7.30 19.13
CA MET A 190 11.67 -7.38 17.69
C MET A 190 12.94 -7.06 16.92
N TRP A 191 12.99 -7.44 15.66
CA TRP A 191 14.04 -7.06 14.74
C TRP A 191 13.49 -6.79 13.34
N ILE A 192 14.22 -5.96 12.60
CA ILE A 192 13.88 -5.53 11.26
C ILE A 192 15.05 -5.89 10.36
N SER A 193 14.78 -6.72 9.37
CA SER A 193 15.74 -7.17 8.38
C SER A 193 15.44 -6.54 7.03
N VAL A 194 16.46 -6.01 6.37
CA VAL A 194 16.39 -5.45 5.01
C VAL A 194 17.23 -6.32 4.09
N ASP A 195 16.63 -6.83 3.01
CA ASP A 195 17.23 -7.76 2.06
C ASP A 195 17.90 -8.99 2.72
N GLY A 196 17.29 -9.47 3.81
CA GLY A 196 17.77 -10.62 4.57
C GLY A 196 18.86 -10.31 5.60
N VAL A 197 19.27 -9.05 5.73
CA VAL A 197 20.26 -8.62 6.73
C VAL A 197 19.55 -7.92 7.89
N GLU A 198 19.73 -8.44 9.11
CA GLU A 198 19.24 -7.80 10.34
C GLU A 198 19.85 -6.40 10.46
N SER A 199 19.01 -5.38 10.30
CA SER A 199 19.44 -3.98 10.26
C SER A 199 19.17 -3.27 11.58
N ILE A 200 18.09 -3.65 12.29
CA ILE A 200 17.71 -3.09 13.59
C ILE A 200 17.27 -4.24 14.48
N ARG A 201 17.75 -4.26 15.73
CA ARG A 201 17.23 -5.11 16.80
C ARG A 201 16.82 -4.26 18.00
N VAL A 202 15.58 -4.44 18.45
CA VAL A 202 14.98 -3.69 19.55
C VAL A 202 14.69 -4.66 20.70
N PRO A 203 15.64 -4.85 21.63
CA PRO A 203 15.40 -5.59 22.85
C PRO A 203 14.56 -4.77 23.83
N ASN A 204 13.96 -5.44 24.82
CA ASN A 204 13.23 -4.82 25.93
C ASN A 204 12.11 -3.89 25.45
N LEU A 205 11.23 -4.40 24.58
CA LEU A 205 10.16 -3.62 23.96
C LEU A 205 9.21 -2.95 24.95
N HIS A 206 9.07 -3.46 26.18
CA HIS A 206 8.35 -2.77 27.25
C HIS A 206 8.79 -1.31 27.46
N TRP A 207 10.05 -1.00 27.13
CA TRP A 207 10.62 0.35 27.25
C TRP A 207 10.85 1.03 25.89
N ARG A 208 10.87 0.26 24.80
CA ARG A 208 11.24 0.70 23.45
C ARG A 208 10.15 0.46 22.40
N PHE A 209 8.91 0.27 22.83
CA PHE A 209 7.77 0.01 21.93
C PHE A 209 7.47 1.17 20.98
N ARG A 210 7.98 2.39 21.26
CA ARG A 210 8.00 3.52 20.33
C ARG A 210 9.44 3.98 20.12
N GLY A 211 9.85 4.15 18.88
CA GLY A 211 11.20 4.60 18.59
C GLY A 211 11.47 4.78 17.11
N ASN A 212 12.70 5.15 16.80
CA ASN A 212 13.17 5.29 15.43
C ASN A 212 14.67 5.04 15.35
N GLU A 213 15.13 4.61 14.17
CA GLU A 213 16.55 4.42 13.86
C GLU A 213 16.79 4.70 12.37
N THR A 214 18.00 5.12 12.01
CA THR A 214 18.36 5.40 10.61
C THR A 214 19.41 4.41 10.16
N VAL A 215 19.12 3.70 9.07
CA VAL A 215 19.99 2.69 8.46
C VAL A 215 20.37 3.11 7.05
N VAL A 216 21.42 2.50 6.49
CA VAL A 216 21.82 2.72 5.10
C VAL A 216 21.34 1.55 4.24
N VAL A 217 20.48 1.83 3.27
CA VAL A 217 19.94 0.84 2.32
C VAL A 217 20.27 1.30 0.91
N GLY A 218 21.08 0.52 0.17
CA GLY A 218 21.44 0.87 -1.21
C GLY A 218 22.04 2.26 -1.37
N ASN A 219 22.97 2.64 -0.48
CA ASN A 219 23.63 3.95 -0.40
C ASN A 219 22.71 5.13 -0.06
N VAL A 220 21.53 4.88 0.48
CA VAL A 220 20.57 5.90 0.90
C VAL A 220 20.26 5.76 2.39
N PHE A 221 20.12 6.89 3.09
CA PHE A 221 19.64 6.91 4.46
C PHE A 221 18.14 6.65 4.51
N VAL A 222 17.74 5.64 5.26
CA VAL A 222 16.34 5.29 5.51
C VAL A 222 16.10 5.38 7.00
N GLN A 223 15.25 6.30 7.41
CA GLN A 223 14.76 6.31 8.78
C GLN A 223 13.55 5.39 8.90
N ILE A 224 13.63 4.50 9.88
CA ILE A 224 12.60 3.55 10.23
C ILE A 224 12.04 3.98 11.58
N LEU A 225 10.76 4.30 11.64
CA LEU A 225 10.03 4.60 12.87
C LEU A 225 9.09 3.45 13.19
N TRP A 226 8.87 3.19 14.47
CA TRP A 226 7.95 2.16 14.93
C TRP A 226 7.10 2.62 16.12
N ASP A 227 5.87 2.13 16.15
CA ASP A 227 4.99 2.09 17.32
C ASP A 227 4.35 0.70 17.39
N VAL A 228 4.77 -0.09 18.36
CA VAL A 228 4.30 -1.46 18.62
C VAL A 228 3.68 -1.58 20.01
N HIS A 229 3.14 -0.48 20.54
CA HIS A 229 2.47 -0.49 21.83
C HIS A 229 1.33 -1.53 21.86
N ASP A 230 0.49 -1.54 20.83
CA ASP A 230 -0.70 -2.39 20.78
C ASP A 230 -0.34 -3.87 20.60
N TRP A 231 0.82 -4.17 20.04
CA TRP A 231 1.36 -5.54 20.05
C TRP A 231 1.56 -6.11 21.45
N LEU A 232 1.96 -5.28 22.40
CA LEU A 232 2.26 -5.70 23.78
C LEU A 232 1.04 -5.64 24.70
N TYR A 233 0.16 -4.64 24.49
CA TYR A 233 -0.82 -4.25 25.49
C TYR A 233 -2.27 -4.32 25.01
N SER A 234 -2.55 -4.62 23.74
CA SER A 234 -3.92 -4.86 23.29
C SER A 234 -4.43 -6.22 23.77
N ALA A 235 -5.72 -6.26 24.16
CA ALA A 235 -6.39 -7.49 24.51
C ALA A 235 -6.33 -8.51 23.36
N ASN A 236 -6.16 -9.79 23.70
CA ASN A 236 -6.13 -10.92 22.76
C ASN A 236 -5.04 -10.85 21.67
N HIS A 237 -3.95 -10.09 21.89
CA HIS A 237 -2.85 -9.94 20.92
C HIS A 237 -3.30 -9.50 19.51
N SER A 238 -4.45 -8.82 19.40
CA SER A 238 -5.04 -8.34 18.16
C SER A 238 -4.60 -6.92 17.78
N GLY A 239 -3.53 -6.42 18.40
CA GLY A 239 -3.05 -5.05 18.23
C GLY A 239 -2.32 -4.82 16.91
N VAL A 240 -2.26 -3.55 16.52
CA VAL A 240 -1.54 -3.08 15.33
C VAL A 240 -0.15 -2.54 15.68
N GLY A 241 0.84 -2.92 14.89
CA GLY A 241 2.16 -2.30 14.89
C GLY A 241 2.26 -1.36 13.70
N ILE A 242 2.70 -0.13 13.92
CA ILE A 242 2.86 0.87 12.88
C ILE A 242 4.34 1.03 12.60
N PHE A 243 4.74 0.86 11.35
CA PHE A 243 6.09 1.09 10.88
C PHE A 243 6.08 2.13 9.78
N VAL A 244 7.02 3.07 9.83
CA VAL A 244 7.18 4.11 8.82
C VAL A 244 8.60 4.04 8.28
N PHE A 245 8.73 3.76 6.99
CA PHE A 245 10.00 3.80 6.27
C PHE A 245 10.03 5.08 5.46
N ARG A 246 10.93 6.00 5.82
CA ARG A 246 11.12 7.25 5.10
C ARG A 246 12.54 7.37 4.59
N ARG A 247 12.66 7.88 3.37
CA ARG A 247 13.96 8.24 2.81
C ARG A 247 14.41 9.59 3.37
N CYS A 248 15.66 9.65 3.83
CA CYS A 248 16.28 10.87 4.32
C CYS A 248 17.41 11.33 3.38
N ARG A 249 17.63 12.64 3.29
CA ARG A 249 18.75 13.25 2.55
C ARG A 249 20.07 13.07 3.29
N ASP A 250 20.01 13.15 4.62
CA ASP A 250 21.14 12.93 5.51
C ASP A 250 20.70 12.22 6.80
N GLN A 251 21.66 11.92 7.68
CA GLN A 251 21.41 11.20 8.93
C GLN A 251 20.71 12.05 10.01
N LYS A 252 20.68 13.38 9.87
CA LYS A 252 20.22 14.33 10.91
C LYS A 252 18.86 14.95 10.60
N GLU A 253 18.31 14.73 9.41
CA GLU A 253 17.00 15.24 8.99
C GLU A 253 15.88 14.81 9.96
N SER A 254 15.22 15.77 10.61
CA SER A 254 14.15 15.47 11.55
C SER A 254 12.84 15.14 10.82
N PHE A 255 11.88 14.55 11.54
CA PHE A 255 10.54 14.30 11.00
C PHE A 255 9.77 15.60 10.73
N TRP A 256 9.99 16.62 11.56
CA TRP A 256 9.30 17.91 11.43
C TRP A 256 9.83 18.72 10.24
N ASP A 257 11.14 18.67 9.96
CA ASP A 257 11.73 19.31 8.77
C ASP A 257 11.08 18.76 7.49
N PHE A 258 10.80 17.45 7.46
CA PHE A 258 10.12 16.80 6.34
C PHE A 258 8.65 17.25 6.18
N LEU A 259 7.90 17.46 7.27
CA LEU A 259 6.49 17.86 7.22
C LEU A 259 6.27 19.36 6.96
N HIS A 260 7.25 20.21 7.29
CA HIS A 260 7.19 21.65 7.10
C HIS A 260 7.51 22.11 5.68
N ASP A 261 8.16 21.27 4.87
CA ASP A 261 8.21 21.44 3.41
C ASP A 261 6.80 21.19 2.83
N ARG A 262 5.99 22.25 2.61
CA ARG A 262 4.69 22.17 1.91
C ARG A 262 4.44 23.34 0.96
N PRO A 263 3.50 23.23 -0.02
CA PRO A 263 2.90 22.04 -0.60
C PRO A 263 3.39 21.84 -2.04
N VAL A 264 3.01 20.72 -2.67
CA VAL A 264 3.37 20.32 -4.04
C VAL A 264 4.81 19.77 -4.17
N PHE A 265 4.93 18.43 -4.27
CA PHE A 265 6.16 17.68 -4.60
C PHE A 265 7.27 17.56 -3.53
N SER A 266 6.97 17.41 -2.23
CA SER A 266 8.03 16.92 -1.34
C SER A 266 8.50 15.55 -1.86
N LEU A 267 9.74 15.53 -2.35
CA LEU A 267 10.33 14.49 -3.20
C LEU A 267 10.63 13.18 -2.45
N ALA A 268 10.32 13.10 -1.16
CA ALA A 268 10.74 12.00 -0.31
C ALA A 268 9.62 10.96 -0.17
N PHE A 269 9.88 9.80 -0.75
CA PHE A 269 9.06 8.60 -0.61
C PHE A 269 8.85 8.22 0.86
N CYS A 270 7.62 7.83 1.21
CA CYS A 270 7.27 7.33 2.54
C CYS A 270 6.40 6.08 2.45
N HIS A 271 6.69 5.09 3.28
CA HIS A 271 5.95 3.84 3.36
C HIS A 271 5.42 3.60 4.77
N PHE A 272 4.10 3.53 4.91
CA PHE A 272 3.40 3.16 6.14
C PHE A 272 2.97 1.70 6.08
N LEU A 273 3.43 0.91 7.03
CA LEU A 273 3.05 -0.48 7.19
C LEU A 273 2.28 -0.63 8.51
N TYR A 274 1.03 -1.09 8.40
CA TYR A 274 0.18 -1.47 9.52
C TYR A 274 0.20 -2.98 9.66
N ALA A 275 0.90 -3.48 10.66
CA ALA A 275 1.14 -4.88 10.90
C ALA A 275 0.26 -5.40 12.04
N TRP A 276 -0.85 -6.05 11.69
CA TRP A 276 -1.82 -6.60 12.61
C TRP A 276 -1.42 -8.00 13.06
N MET A 277 -1.28 -8.19 14.37
CA MET A 277 -1.10 -9.54 14.90
C MET A 277 -2.42 -10.31 14.88
N THR A 278 -2.32 -11.58 14.48
CA THR A 278 -3.41 -12.54 14.52
C THR A 278 -3.05 -13.68 15.47
N GLU A 279 -4.03 -14.20 16.20
CA GLU A 279 -3.88 -15.38 17.07
C GLU A 279 -3.37 -16.62 16.34
#